data_AF-A0A1Z2LCH8-F1
#
_entry.id   AF-A0A1Z2LCH8-F1
#
_cell.length_a   1.000
_cell.length_b   1.000
_cell.length_c   1.000
_cell.angle_alpha   90.00
_cell.angle_beta   90.00
_cell.angle_gamma   90.00
#
_symmetry.space_group_name_H-M   'P 1'
#
loop_
_entity.id
_entity.type
_entity.pdbx_description
1 polymer ?
#
loop_
_entity_poly.entity_id
_entity_poly.type
_entity_poly.pdbx_seq_one_letter_code
_entity_poly.pdbx_strand_id
1 'polypeptide(L)'
;MADETGTDAFDFNVDVKLAVKNNPSTSQFVNMTIQTVPPGATQLDGTWRGAPVFILSKGGTFAWDGRAGQEFAALTDGASGGLVVALQGFIGAPGKLPGRGKSGTGHALDPVTHEFREEITWKIT
;
A
#
# COMPACT_ATOMS: atom_id res chain seq x y z
N MET A 1 -30.38 14.64 23.93
CA MET A 1 -29.14 15.19 23.35
C MET A 1 -28.44 14.03 22.69
N ALA A 2 -28.46 13.99 21.36
CA ALA A 2 -27.76 12.99 20.57
C ALA A 2 -26.57 13.69 19.92
N ASP A 3 -25.37 13.23 20.23
CA ASP A 3 -24.23 13.28 19.32
C ASP A 3 -23.20 12.25 19.82
N GLU A 4 -23.54 10.97 19.64
CA GLU A 4 -22.49 9.96 19.50
C GLU A 4 -22.03 10.04 18.04
N THR A 5 -21.22 11.05 17.72
CA THR A 5 -20.38 11.00 16.52
C THR A 5 -19.37 9.90 16.76
N GLY A 6 -19.77 8.67 16.40
CA GLY A 6 -18.84 7.60 16.08
C GLY A 6 -17.82 8.19 15.13
N THR A 7 -16.66 8.52 15.68
CA THR A 7 -15.50 8.91 14.90
C THR A 7 -15.11 7.61 14.23
N ASP A 8 -15.64 7.40 13.03
CA ASP A 8 -15.18 6.39 12.10
C ASP A 8 -13.66 6.55 12.09
N ALA A 9 -12.97 5.62 12.75
CA ALA A 9 -11.54 5.70 12.97
C ALA A 9 -10.89 5.42 11.62
N PHE A 10 -10.88 6.47 10.79
CA PHE A 10 -10.32 6.46 9.46
C PHE A 10 -8.81 6.40 9.63
N ASP A 11 -8.26 5.19 9.66
CA ASP A 11 -6.83 5.06 9.82
C ASP A 11 -6.15 5.60 8.56
N PHE A 12 -5.36 6.65 8.75
CA PHE A 12 -4.27 7.00 7.85
C PHE A 12 -3.20 5.91 7.80
N ASN A 13 -3.47 4.74 8.36
CA ASN A 13 -2.64 3.56 8.45
C ASN A 13 -3.43 2.38 7.88
N VAL A 14 -2.89 1.65 6.92
CA VAL A 14 -3.49 0.39 6.46
C VAL A 14 -2.48 -0.73 6.54
N ASP A 15 -2.91 -1.85 7.11
CA ASP A 15 -2.15 -3.10 7.06
C ASP A 15 -2.52 -3.85 5.78
N VAL A 16 -1.52 -4.07 4.94
CA VAL A 16 -1.66 -4.76 3.67
C VAL A 16 -0.95 -6.11 3.78
N LYS A 17 -1.73 -7.18 3.66
CA LYS A 17 -1.18 -8.51 3.42
C LYS A 17 -0.86 -8.66 1.94
N LEU A 18 0.39 -8.93 1.64
CA LEU A 18 0.90 -9.26 0.32
C LEU A 18 1.18 -10.76 0.25
N ALA A 19 0.79 -11.43 -0.83
CA ALA A 19 1.03 -12.86 -1.02
C ALA A 19 1.52 -13.15 -2.43
N VAL A 20 2.52 -14.03 -2.58
CA VAL A 20 3.03 -14.44 -3.89
C VAL A 20 1.93 -15.21 -4.62
N LYS A 21 1.58 -14.78 -5.83
CA LYS A 21 0.42 -15.30 -6.58
C LYS A 21 0.49 -16.81 -6.81
N ASN A 22 1.67 -17.31 -7.16
CA ASN A 22 1.92 -18.73 -7.43
C ASN A 22 2.29 -19.54 -6.17
N ASN A 23 2.43 -18.88 -5.02
CA ASN A 23 2.72 -19.52 -3.74
C ASN A 23 2.11 -18.71 -2.57
N PRO A 24 0.78 -18.70 -2.40
CA PRO A 24 0.09 -17.81 -1.48
C PRO A 24 0.36 -18.11 0.01
N SER A 25 0.95 -19.27 0.32
CA SER A 25 1.49 -19.58 1.65
C SER A 25 2.66 -18.65 2.02
N THR A 26 3.37 -18.13 1.01
CA THR A 26 4.37 -17.09 1.19
C THR A 26 3.67 -15.73 1.21
N SER A 27 3.58 -15.13 2.40
CA SER A 27 2.96 -13.82 2.58
C SER A 27 3.78 -12.91 3.49
N GLN A 28 3.63 -11.61 3.26
CA GLN A 28 4.32 -10.53 3.95
C GLN A 28 3.29 -9.46 4.33
N PHE A 29 3.41 -8.89 5.52
CA PHE A 29 2.58 -7.76 5.93
C PHE A 29 3.39 -6.48 5.80
N VAL A 30 2.76 -5.46 5.21
CA VAL A 30 3.27 -4.09 5.18
C VAL A 30 2.25 -3.15 5.80
N ASN A 31 2.72 -2.22 6.63
CA ASN A 31 1.91 -1.14 7.16
C ASN A 31 2.20 0.11 6.35
N MET A 32 1.17 0.77 5.83
CA MET A 32 1.26 2.00 5.03
C MET A 32 0.61 3.16 5.79
N THR A 33 1.38 4.21 6.06
CA THR A 33 1.00 5.37 6.88
C THR A 33 1.04 6.66 6.09
N ILE A 34 -0.01 7.48 6.20
CA ILE A 34 -0.10 8.87 5.73
C ILE A 34 -0.15 9.78 6.95
N GLN A 35 0.62 10.86 6.95
CA GLN A 35 0.61 11.80 8.09
C GLN A 35 -0.46 12.88 7.97
N THR A 36 -0.69 13.36 6.75
CA THR A 36 -1.61 14.47 6.49
C THR A 36 -2.30 14.25 5.15
N VAL A 37 -3.61 14.49 5.11
CA VAL A 37 -4.42 14.42 3.89
C VAL A 37 -4.99 15.81 3.61
N PRO A 38 -4.56 16.49 2.55
CA PRO A 38 -5.21 17.72 2.11
C PRO A 38 -6.67 17.45 1.71
N PRO A 39 -7.62 18.37 1.99
CA PRO A 39 -9.00 18.22 1.56
C PRO A 39 -9.11 18.01 0.04
N GLY A 40 -9.79 16.94 -0.38
CA GLY A 40 -10.00 16.62 -1.79
C GLY A 40 -8.79 16.03 -2.51
N ALA A 41 -7.69 15.70 -1.80
CA ALA A 41 -6.52 15.08 -2.42
C ALA A 41 -6.85 13.74 -3.09
N THR A 42 -6.50 13.59 -4.36
CA THR A 42 -6.63 12.33 -5.11
C THR A 42 -5.29 11.60 -5.26
N GLN A 43 -4.23 12.22 -4.75
CA GLN A 43 -2.89 11.65 -4.67
C GLN A 43 -2.37 11.90 -3.27
N LEU A 44 -1.71 10.91 -2.67
CA LEU A 44 -1.15 11.00 -1.33
C LEU A 44 0.21 10.33 -1.28
N ASP A 45 1.11 10.91 -0.51
CA ASP A 45 2.40 10.32 -0.18
C ASP A 45 2.41 9.89 1.28
N GLY A 46 3.14 8.82 1.56
CA GLY A 46 3.26 8.28 2.90
C GLY A 46 4.53 7.46 3.09
N THR A 47 4.60 6.80 4.25
CA THR A 47 5.67 5.86 4.58
C THR A 47 5.13 4.46 4.70
N TRP A 48 5.91 3.46 4.31
CA TRP A 48 5.55 2.06 4.55
C TRP A 48 6.64 1.34 5.33
N ARG A 49 6.26 0.30 6.05
CA ARG A 49 7.18 -0.58 6.81
C ARG A 49 6.73 -2.03 6.73
N GLY A 50 7.67 -2.97 6.77
CA GLY A 50 7.36 -4.40 6.78
C GLY A 50 8.57 -5.25 7.12
N ALA A 51 8.33 -6.45 7.65
CA ALA A 51 9.39 -7.44 7.82
C ALA A 51 9.74 -8.04 6.46
N PRO A 52 11.02 -8.13 6.08
CA PRO A 52 11.40 -8.59 4.74
C PRO A 52 11.15 -10.10 4.62
N VAL A 53 10.39 -10.50 3.58
CA VAL A 53 10.13 -11.90 3.25
C VAL A 53 10.44 -12.14 1.77
N PHE A 54 9.70 -11.49 0.87
CA PHE A 54 9.98 -11.51 -0.57
C PHE A 54 10.17 -10.09 -1.14
N ILE A 55 9.60 -9.07 -0.49
CA ILE A 55 10.08 -7.70 -0.61
C ILE A 55 11.24 -7.57 0.35
N LEU A 56 12.45 -7.39 -0.19
CA LEU A 56 13.68 -7.40 0.62
C LEU A 56 13.92 -6.08 1.37
N SER A 57 13.11 -5.07 1.08
CA SER A 57 13.08 -3.79 1.79
C SER A 57 12.29 -3.87 3.09
N LYS A 58 12.77 -3.16 4.11
CA LYS A 58 12.09 -3.05 5.43
C LYS A 58 11.08 -1.91 5.51
N GLY A 59 11.12 -1.00 4.54
CA GLY A 59 10.28 0.18 4.51
C GLY A 59 10.83 1.27 3.61
N GLY A 60 10.10 2.37 3.52
CA GLY A 60 10.46 3.53 2.73
C GLY A 60 9.26 4.45 2.56
N THR A 61 9.11 5.04 1.38
CA THR A 61 7.98 5.90 1.03
C THR A 61 7.02 5.19 0.09
N PHE A 62 5.78 5.63 0.03
CA PHE A 62 4.88 5.22 -1.03
C PHE A 62 4.15 6.42 -1.60
N ALA A 63 3.83 6.34 -2.89
CA ALA A 63 2.93 7.24 -3.58
C ALA A 63 1.65 6.48 -3.93
N TRP A 64 0.50 7.06 -3.57
CA TRP A 64 -0.81 6.54 -3.89
C TRP A 64 -1.50 7.47 -4.90
N ASP A 65 -2.00 6.89 -5.99
CA ASP A 65 -2.83 7.58 -6.96
C ASP A 65 -4.24 6.97 -6.96
N GLY A 66 -5.16 7.69 -6.32
CA GLY A 66 -6.58 7.34 -6.24
C GLY A 66 -7.42 7.90 -7.39
N ARG A 67 -6.80 8.53 -8.40
CA ARG A 67 -7.56 9.03 -9.57
C ARG A 67 -8.10 7.85 -10.37
N ALA A 68 -9.31 8.02 -10.88
CA ALA A 68 -9.94 7.03 -11.78
C ALA A 68 -9.01 6.73 -12.96
N GLY A 69 -8.75 5.44 -13.20
CA GLY A 69 -7.87 4.97 -14.27
C GLY A 69 -6.37 4.93 -13.95
N GLN A 70 -5.91 5.40 -12.78
CA GLN A 70 -4.54 5.16 -12.30
C GLN A 70 -4.52 4.12 -11.17
N GLU A 71 -5.37 4.29 -10.14
CA GLU A 71 -5.75 3.22 -9.22
C GLU A 71 -4.59 2.37 -8.66
N PHE A 72 -3.46 3.00 -8.33
CA PHE A 72 -2.26 2.27 -7.91
C PHE A 72 -1.61 2.84 -6.65
N ALA A 73 -0.84 2.01 -5.97
CA ALA A 73 0.13 2.44 -4.96
C ALA A 73 1.52 1.91 -5.30
N ALA A 74 2.51 2.80 -5.28
CA ALA A 74 3.90 2.50 -5.57
C ALA A 74 4.71 2.62 -4.27
N LEU A 75 5.31 1.52 -3.80
CA LEU A 75 6.19 1.52 -2.64
C LEU A 75 7.64 1.59 -3.11
N THR A 76 8.37 2.54 -2.54
CA THR A 76 9.76 2.84 -2.82
C THR A 76 10.61 2.44 -1.62
N ASP A 77 11.76 1.80 -1.86
CA ASP A 77 12.71 1.45 -0.81
C ASP A 77 13.34 2.70 -0.21
N GLY A 78 13.42 2.75 1.13
CA GLY A 78 14.01 3.90 1.83
C GLY A 78 15.52 4.00 1.67
N ALA A 79 16.22 2.89 1.39
CA ALA A 79 17.68 2.89 1.26
C ALA A 79 18.14 3.17 -0.17
N SER A 80 17.56 2.49 -1.18
CA SER A 80 17.94 2.66 -2.58
C SER A 80 17.16 3.77 -3.30
N GLY A 81 15.98 4.16 -2.79
CA GLY A 81 15.05 5.03 -3.52
C GLY A 81 14.38 4.34 -4.72
N GLY A 82 14.57 3.03 -4.86
CA GLY A 82 14.03 2.22 -5.95
C GLY A 82 12.59 1.77 -5.72
N LEU A 83 11.81 1.65 -6.79
CA LEU A 83 10.49 1.02 -6.73
C LEU A 83 10.64 -0.46 -6.36
N VAL A 84 9.92 -0.90 -5.33
CA VAL A 84 9.95 -2.29 -4.85
C VAL A 84 8.60 -2.99 -4.90
N VAL A 85 7.50 -2.23 -4.89
CA VAL A 85 6.16 -2.80 -5.06
C VAL A 85 5.29 -1.85 -5.87
N ALA A 86 4.54 -2.40 -6.83
CA ALA A 86 3.40 -1.73 -7.44
C ALA A 86 2.12 -2.51 -7.12
N LEU A 87 1.16 -1.87 -6.45
CA LEU A 87 -0.16 -2.41 -6.15
C LEU A 87 -1.18 -1.82 -7.12
N GLN A 88 -1.85 -2.66 -7.89
CA GLN A 88 -2.88 -2.28 -8.87
C GLN A 88 -4.28 -2.43 -8.28
N GLY A 89 -5.22 -1.58 -8.71
CA GLY A 89 -6.58 -1.54 -8.18
C GLY A 89 -6.65 -1.04 -6.74
N PHE A 90 -5.63 -0.33 -6.27
CA PHE A 90 -5.50 0.14 -4.88
C PHE A 90 -6.34 1.42 -4.67
N ILE A 91 -7.66 1.29 -4.78
CA ILE A 91 -8.61 2.40 -4.82
C ILE A 91 -9.29 2.62 -3.47
N GLY A 92 -9.23 3.85 -2.98
CA GLY A 92 -10.06 4.36 -1.89
C GLY A 92 -10.90 5.56 -2.35
N ALA A 93 -11.67 6.13 -1.43
CA ALA A 93 -12.36 7.40 -1.69
C ALA A 93 -11.34 8.55 -1.82
N PRO A 94 -11.68 9.70 -2.43
CA PRO A 94 -10.79 10.87 -2.42
C PRO A 94 -10.31 11.20 -1.00
N GLY A 95 -8.99 11.32 -0.84
CA GLY A 95 -8.31 11.55 0.43
C GLY A 95 -8.21 10.33 1.34
N LYS A 96 -8.55 9.12 0.89
CA LYS A 96 -8.59 7.92 1.74
C LYS A 96 -7.95 6.73 1.05
N LEU A 97 -7.17 5.96 1.81
CA LEU A 97 -6.69 4.66 1.38
C LEU A 97 -7.85 3.64 1.27
N PRO A 98 -7.67 2.52 0.56
CA PRO A 98 -8.68 1.47 0.47
C PRO A 98 -9.03 0.90 1.85
N GLY A 99 -10.32 0.69 2.10
CA GLY A 99 -10.79 0.11 3.35
C GLY A 99 -10.50 -1.39 3.49
N ARG A 100 -10.67 -1.90 4.71
CA ARG A 100 -10.51 -3.31 5.07
C ARG A 100 -11.28 -4.25 4.14
N GLY A 101 -10.66 -5.37 3.79
CA GLY A 101 -11.26 -6.41 2.93
C GLY A 101 -11.12 -6.15 1.43
N LYS A 102 -10.69 -4.94 1.02
CA LYS A 102 -10.29 -4.67 -0.38
C LYS A 102 -9.06 -5.49 -0.75
N SER A 103 -8.99 -5.90 -2.01
CA SER A 103 -7.90 -6.72 -2.54
C SER A 103 -7.67 -6.46 -4.02
N GLY A 104 -6.49 -6.82 -4.50
CA GLY A 104 -6.11 -6.70 -5.91
C GLY A 104 -4.80 -7.41 -6.23
N THR A 105 -4.19 -7.03 -7.34
CA THR A 105 -2.93 -7.60 -7.85
C THR A 105 -1.79 -6.60 -7.74
N GLY A 106 -0.56 -7.08 -7.90
CA GLY A 106 0.60 -6.22 -7.95
C GLY A 106 1.85 -6.97 -8.37
N HIS A 107 2.97 -6.28 -8.30
CA HIS A 107 4.30 -6.81 -8.61
C HIS A 107 5.28 -6.42 -7.52
N ALA A 108 6.16 -7.37 -7.16
CA ALA A 108 7.33 -7.11 -6.34
C ALA A 108 8.57 -7.04 -7.24
N LEU A 109 9.44 -6.06 -6.96
CA LEU A 109 10.67 -5.81 -7.70
C LEU A 109 11.87 -5.93 -6.76
N ASP A 110 13.05 -6.16 -7.34
CA ASP A 110 14.30 -6.17 -6.58
C ASP A 110 14.68 -4.75 -6.14
N PRO A 111 15.00 -4.50 -4.85
CA PRO A 111 15.35 -3.15 -4.38
C PRO A 111 16.69 -2.62 -4.91
N VAL A 112 17.56 -3.48 -5.45
CA VAL A 112 18.88 -3.12 -5.95
C VAL A 112 18.87 -3.04 -7.47
N THR A 113 18.34 -4.08 -8.14
CA THR A 113 18.33 -4.13 -9.61
C THR A 113 17.09 -3.48 -10.24
N HIS A 114 16.02 -3.29 -9.46
CA HIS A 114 14.70 -2.85 -9.91
C HIS A 114 14.08 -3.75 -10.98
N GLU A 115 14.55 -5.00 -11.09
CA GLU A 115 13.97 -5.98 -11.99
C GLU A 115 12.75 -6.63 -11.37
N PHE A 116 11.83 -7.09 -12.22
CA PHE A 116 10.66 -7.86 -11.80
C PHE A 116 11.09 -9.14 -11.07
N ARG A 117 10.49 -9.40 -9.91
CA ARG A 117 10.72 -10.64 -9.15
C ARG A 117 9.51 -11.55 -9.20
N GLU A 118 8.36 -11.06 -8.75
CA GLU A 118 7.18 -11.90 -8.50
C GLU A 118 5.87 -11.14 -8.75
N GLU A 119 4.86 -11.87 -9.22
CA GLU A 119 3.47 -11.41 -9.16
C GLU A 119 2.93 -11.62 -7.75
N ILE A 120 2.18 -10.63 -7.24
CA ILE A 120 1.58 -10.68 -5.91
C ILE A 120 0.09 -10.38 -5.97
N THR A 121 -0.61 -10.86 -4.95
CA THR A 121 -1.94 -10.37 -4.59
C THR A 121 -1.81 -9.56 -3.29
N TRP A 122 -2.66 -8.57 -3.12
CA TRP A 122 -2.71 -7.77 -1.90
C TRP A 122 -4.12 -7.76 -1.31
N LYS A 123 -4.20 -7.60 0.01
CA LYS A 123 -5.46 -7.45 0.75
C LYS A 123 -5.28 -6.54 1.96
N ILE A 124 -6.19 -5.60 2.17
CA ILE A 124 -6.24 -4.80 3.41
C ILE A 124 -6.84 -5.67 4.53
N THR A 125 -6.12 -5.82 5.65
CA THR A 125 -6.48 -6.73 6.75
C THR A 125 -7.04 -6.08 7.99
#